data_AF-A0A080M6S6-F1
#
_entry.id   AF-A0A080M6S6-F1
#
_cell.length_a   1.000
_cell.length_b   1.000
_cell.length_c   1.000
_cell.angle_alpha   90.00
_cell.angle_beta   90.00
_cell.angle_gamma   90.00
#
_symmetry.space_group_name_H-M   'P 1'
#
loop_
_entity.id
_entity.type
_entity.pdbx_description
1 polymer ?
#
loop_
_entity_poly.entity_id
_entity_poly.type
_entity_poly.pdbx_seq_one_letter_code
_entity_poly.pdbx_strand_id
1 'polypeptide(L)'
;MNTTTINATTDLLPIERLGHYDPEVEQRVQQWLASGQLLAWIPILSRENFPDVPPEVLQFADRYQAAMRWPIHRPEDLLDLPEGVTGWLLPFDADDTDVACGVWNGEVYILGVKDKRTGKKQTLLGEREDAGADVDTGQSAV
;
A
#
# COMPACT_ATOMS: atom_id res chain seq x y z
N MET A 1 -24.01 20.55 21.36
CA MET A 1 -22.80 19.73 21.53
C MET A 1 -22.96 18.57 20.58
N ASN A 2 -22.32 18.66 19.42
CA ASN A 2 -22.59 17.80 18.28
C ASN A 2 -21.41 16.83 18.21
N THR A 3 -21.62 15.61 18.70
CA THR A 3 -20.61 14.56 18.67
C THR A 3 -20.57 14.00 17.26
N THR A 4 -19.64 14.49 16.44
CA THR A 4 -19.31 13.88 15.16
C THR A 4 -18.56 12.58 15.44
N THR A 5 -19.29 11.47 15.45
CA THR A 5 -18.72 10.13 15.43
C THR A 5 -18.06 9.91 14.07
N ILE A 6 -16.74 10.07 14.03
CA ILE A 6 -15.92 9.62 12.90
C ILE A 6 -15.88 8.09 12.98
N ASN A 7 -16.87 7.43 12.40
CA ASN A 7 -16.76 6.02 12.05
C ASN A 7 -15.80 5.94 10.86
N ALA A 8 -14.50 5.98 11.14
CA ALA A 8 -13.51 5.44 10.21
C ALA A 8 -13.71 3.92 10.21
N THR A 9 -14.62 3.47 9.35
CA THR A 9 -14.84 2.05 9.08
C THR A 9 -13.61 1.52 8.35
N THR A 10 -12.56 1.19 9.11
CA THR A 10 -11.43 0.37 8.67
C THR A 10 -11.92 -1.07 8.52
N ASP A 11 -12.88 -1.28 7.62
CA ASP A 11 -13.20 -2.60 7.12
C ASP A 11 -11.99 -3.05 6.30
N LEU A 12 -11.10 -3.79 6.99
CA LEU A 12 -9.99 -4.59 6.47
C LEU A 12 -9.99 -4.66 4.95
N LEU A 13 -9.24 -3.75 4.34
CA LEU A 13 -9.35 -3.46 2.92
C LEU A 13 -9.17 -4.76 2.13
N PRO A 14 -10.20 -5.19 1.35
CA PRO A 14 -10.07 -6.34 0.48
C PRO A 14 -9.13 -5.92 -0.65
N ILE A 15 -7.87 -6.34 -0.56
CA ILE A 15 -6.79 -5.87 -1.43
C ILE A 15 -6.62 -6.82 -2.62
N GLU A 16 -6.64 -6.25 -3.82
CA GLU A 16 -6.32 -6.96 -5.06
C GLU A 16 -4.90 -6.61 -5.50
N ARG A 17 -4.11 -7.64 -5.83
CA ARG A 17 -2.84 -7.46 -6.53
C ARG A 17 -3.16 -6.99 -7.94
N LEU A 18 -2.65 -5.82 -8.33
CA LEU A 18 -2.73 -5.40 -9.72
C LEU A 18 -1.93 -6.38 -10.59
N GLY A 19 -2.62 -7.14 -11.45
CA GLY A 19 -1.99 -7.99 -12.46
C GLY A 19 -1.45 -7.23 -13.68
N HIS A 20 -1.49 -5.89 -13.66
CA HIS A 20 -0.98 -5.05 -14.75
C HIS A 20 0.35 -4.43 -14.32
N TYR A 21 1.41 -4.77 -15.05
CA TYR A 21 2.71 -4.15 -14.92
C TYR A 21 2.61 -2.63 -15.10
N ASP A 22 3.08 -1.87 -14.12
CA ASP A 22 3.15 -0.41 -14.14
C ASP A 22 4.62 0.02 -14.29
N PRO A 23 5.06 0.46 -15.48
CA PRO A 23 6.46 0.81 -15.74
C PRO A 23 6.92 2.05 -14.97
N GLU A 24 6.02 2.93 -14.53
CA GLU A 24 6.40 4.10 -13.73
C GLU A 24 6.69 3.68 -12.29
N VAL A 25 5.93 2.74 -11.76
CA VAL A 25 6.17 2.14 -10.44
C VAL A 25 7.48 1.35 -10.44
N GLU A 26 7.72 0.51 -11.45
CA GLU A 26 8.95 -0.27 -11.54
C GLU A 26 10.19 0.64 -11.60
N GLN A 27 10.19 1.65 -12.47
CA GLN A 27 11.32 2.59 -12.57
C GLN A 27 11.57 3.32 -11.25
N ARG A 28 10.52 3.70 -10.53
CA ARG A 28 10.65 4.36 -9.24
C ARG A 28 11.32 3.45 -8.19
N VAL A 29 10.90 2.18 -8.14
CA VAL A 29 11.52 1.18 -7.26
C VAL A 29 12.98 0.93 -7.65
N GLN A 30 13.28 0.81 -8.95
CA GLN A 30 14.65 0.67 -9.43
C GLN A 30 15.51 1.88 -9.03
N GLN A 31 14.99 3.10 -9.12
CA GLN A 31 15.70 4.30 -8.67
C GLN A 31 15.96 4.29 -7.16
N TRP A 32 14.99 3.85 -6.36
CA TRP A 32 15.17 3.72 -4.92
C TRP A 32 16.25 2.70 -4.56
N LEU A 33 16.26 1.56 -5.24
CA LEU A 33 17.27 0.53 -5.03
C LEU A 33 18.65 0.98 -5.51
N ALA A 34 18.73 1.65 -6.67
CA ALA A 34 19.97 2.14 -7.25
C ALA A 34 20.59 3.30 -6.45
N SER A 35 19.78 4.09 -5.74
CA SER A 35 20.28 5.20 -4.92
C SER A 35 20.99 4.73 -3.64
N GLY A 36 20.80 3.46 -3.23
CA GLY A 36 21.35 2.91 -2.00
C GLY A 36 20.73 3.48 -0.73
N GLN A 37 19.59 4.18 -0.84
CA GLN A 37 18.84 4.63 0.34
C GLN A 37 18.22 3.43 1.07
N LEU A 38 18.01 3.59 2.37
CA LEU A 38 17.30 2.59 3.17
C LEU A 38 15.82 2.58 2.76
N LEU A 39 15.30 1.39 2.46
CA LEU A 39 13.88 1.16 2.24
C LEU A 39 13.27 0.45 3.46
N ALA A 40 11.95 0.57 3.59
CA ALA A 40 11.15 -0.20 4.52
C ALA A 40 10.15 -1.06 3.75
N TRP A 41 9.92 -2.27 4.25
CA TRP A 41 8.77 -3.08 3.89
C TRP A 41 7.82 -3.20 5.07
N ILE A 42 6.53 -3.02 4.85
CA ILE A 42 5.50 -3.09 5.89
C ILE A 42 4.42 -4.07 5.44
N PRO A 43 4.10 -5.12 6.21
CA PRO A 43 3.06 -6.06 5.79
C PRO A 43 1.70 -5.37 5.67
N ILE A 44 1.00 -5.64 4.57
CA ILE A 44 -0.39 -5.20 4.41
C ILE A 44 -1.26 -6.10 5.30
N LEU A 45 -1.94 -5.52 6.28
CA LEU A 45 -2.82 -6.25 7.19
C LEU A 45 -4.20 -6.45 6.57
N SER A 46 -4.34 -7.52 5.77
CA SER A 46 -5.60 -7.92 5.14
C SER A 46 -5.89 -9.40 5.35
N ARG A 47 -7.15 -9.79 5.16
CA ARG A 47 -7.55 -11.20 5.25
C ARG A 47 -6.94 -12.05 4.14
N GLU A 48 -6.62 -11.45 2.99
CA GLU A 48 -5.94 -12.15 1.90
C GLU A 48 -4.50 -12.52 2.25
N ASN A 49 -3.78 -11.63 2.95
CA ASN A 49 -2.42 -11.91 3.41
C ASN A 49 -2.40 -12.81 4.65
N PHE A 50 -3.40 -12.67 5.52
CA PHE A 50 -3.48 -13.37 6.80
C PHE A 50 -4.86 -14.04 7.01
N PRO A 51 -5.19 -15.08 6.23
CA PRO A 51 -6.52 -15.69 6.23
C PRO A 51 -6.91 -16.33 7.57
N ASP A 52 -5.92 -16.79 8.32
CA ASP A 52 -6.11 -17.47 9.61
C ASP A 52 -6.11 -16.49 10.81
N VAL A 53 -5.85 -15.20 10.58
CA VAL A 53 -5.82 -14.19 11.64
C VAL A 53 -7.20 -13.53 11.78
N PRO A 54 -7.77 -13.47 13.00
CA PRO A 54 -9.05 -12.81 13.21
C PRO A 54 -9.03 -11.32 12.83
N PRO A 55 -10.10 -10.80 12.19
CA PRO A 55 -10.26 -9.39 11.83
C PRO A 55 -9.87 -8.39 12.92
N GLU A 56 -10.25 -8.66 14.16
CA GLU A 56 -10.03 -7.78 15.31
C GLU A 56 -8.55 -7.68 15.68
N VAL A 57 -7.78 -8.75 15.44
CA VAL A 57 -6.34 -8.77 15.66
C VAL A 57 -5.62 -7.97 14.58
N LEU A 58 -6.06 -8.10 13.31
CA LEU A 58 -5.52 -7.29 12.21
C LEU A 58 -5.78 -5.80 12.45
N GLN A 59 -7.00 -5.42 12.85
CA GLN A 59 -7.34 -4.03 13.21
C GLN A 59 -6.52 -3.53 14.40
N PHE A 60 -6.29 -4.38 15.40
CA PHE A 60 -5.45 -4.03 16.54
C PHE A 60 -4.00 -3.75 16.11
N ALA A 61 -3.44 -4.61 15.26
CA ALA A 61 -2.06 -4.54 14.78
C ALA A 61 -1.80 -3.35 13.85
N ASP A 62 -2.82 -2.91 13.11
CA ASP A 62 -2.73 -1.76 12.21
C ASP A 62 -2.32 -0.47 12.95
N ARG A 63 -2.73 -0.33 14.21
CA ARG A 63 -2.32 0.78 15.08
C ARG A 63 -0.82 0.82 15.38
N TYR A 64 -0.11 -0.26 15.11
CA TYR A 64 1.33 -0.42 15.31
C TYR A 64 2.09 -0.63 13.99
N GLN A 65 1.49 -0.22 12.86
CA GLN A 65 2.06 -0.41 11.53
C GLN A 65 3.51 0.09 11.41
N ALA A 66 3.83 1.24 11.99
CA ALA A 66 5.20 1.78 12.00
C ALA A 66 6.22 0.88 12.70
N ALA A 67 5.80 0.08 13.69
CA ALA A 67 6.67 -0.85 14.42
C ALA A 67 6.95 -2.14 13.63
N MET A 68 6.20 -2.41 12.57
CA MET A 68 6.36 -3.59 11.71
C MET A 68 7.25 -3.35 10.49
N ARG A 69 7.95 -2.20 10.44
CA ARG A 69 8.88 -1.87 9.37
C ARG A 69 10.05 -2.85 9.35
N TRP A 70 10.14 -3.63 8.28
CA TRP A 70 11.29 -4.46 7.96
C TRP A 70 12.28 -3.65 7.12
N PRO A 71 13.54 -3.45 7.57
CA PRO A 71 14.52 -2.67 6.83
C PRO A 71 15.08 -3.45 5.62
N ILE A 72 15.17 -2.77 4.48
CA ILE A 72 15.74 -3.31 3.23
C ILE A 72 16.95 -2.44 2.89
N HIS A 73 18.15 -2.98 3.09
CA HIS A 73 19.41 -2.26 2.90
C HIS A 73 19.95 -2.39 1.47
N ARG A 74 19.60 -3.49 0.80
CA ARG A 74 20.02 -3.83 -0.56
C ARG A 74 18.93 -4.62 -1.27
N PRO A 75 18.94 -4.68 -2.61
CA PRO A 75 17.92 -5.39 -3.38
C PRO A 75 17.74 -6.85 -2.97
N GLU A 76 18.82 -7.53 -2.59
CA GLU A 76 18.81 -8.94 -2.22
C GLU A 76 17.99 -9.21 -0.95
N ASP A 77 17.89 -8.24 -0.04
CA ASP A 77 17.11 -8.38 1.20
C ASP A 77 15.60 -8.51 0.90
N LEU A 78 15.13 -8.12 -0.29
CA LEU A 78 13.75 -8.34 -0.72
C LEU A 78 13.41 -9.83 -0.86
N LEU A 79 14.41 -10.70 -1.09
CA LEU A 79 14.21 -12.15 -1.19
C LEU A 79 14.02 -12.80 0.19
N ASP A 80 14.40 -12.12 1.28
CA ASP A 80 14.20 -12.59 2.66
C ASP A 80 12.82 -12.24 3.21
N LEU A 81 11.98 -11.54 2.43
CA LEU A 81 10.61 -11.23 2.81
C LEU A 81 9.76 -12.51 2.97
N PRO A 82 8.72 -12.49 3.83
CA PRO A 82 7.84 -13.63 3.99
C PRO A 82 7.15 -14.04 2.68
N GLU A 83 7.43 -15.27 2.23
CA GLU A 83 6.80 -15.89 1.07
C GLU A 83 5.26 -15.82 1.18
N GLY A 84 4.60 -15.38 0.11
CA GLY A 84 3.14 -15.32 0.07
C GLY A 84 2.53 -13.99 0.55
N VAL A 85 3.29 -13.16 1.28
CA VAL A 85 2.78 -11.96 1.95
C VAL A 85 3.06 -10.71 1.13
N THR A 86 2.01 -9.93 0.88
CA THR A 86 2.14 -8.62 0.23
C THR A 86 2.42 -7.55 1.28
N GLY A 87 3.31 -6.59 1.01
CA GLY A 87 3.52 -5.44 1.89
C GLY A 87 3.83 -4.18 1.11
N TRP A 88 3.72 -3.04 1.77
CA TRP A 88 4.08 -1.74 1.23
C TRP A 88 5.60 -1.60 1.17
N LEU A 89 6.10 -1.01 0.09
CA LEU A 89 7.51 -0.69 -0.10
C LEU A 89 7.68 0.82 -0.24
N LEU A 90 8.57 1.40 0.55
CA LEU A 90 8.81 2.84 0.56
C LEU A 90 10.22 3.20 1.05
N PRO A 91 10.75 4.38 0.68
CA PRO A 91 11.88 4.99 1.38
C PRO A 91 11.63 5.06 2.88
N PHE A 92 12.64 4.77 3.70
CA PHE A 92 12.47 4.61 5.15
C PHE A 92 11.95 5.88 5.84
N ASP A 93 12.25 7.05 5.28
CA ASP A 93 11.84 8.37 5.71
C ASP A 93 10.53 8.85 5.05
N ALA A 94 9.94 8.08 4.13
CA ALA A 94 8.65 8.40 3.54
C ALA A 94 7.50 8.06 4.50
N ASP A 95 6.47 8.90 4.45
CA ASP A 95 5.24 8.73 5.24
C ASP A 95 4.18 7.89 4.50
N ASP A 96 4.22 7.85 3.16
CA ASP A 96 3.23 7.17 2.33
C ASP A 96 3.84 6.53 1.08
N THR A 97 3.15 5.56 0.50
CA THR A 97 3.52 4.91 -0.76
C THR A 97 2.30 4.27 -1.43
N ASP A 98 2.28 4.28 -2.76
CA ASP A 98 1.34 3.52 -3.59
C ASP A 98 1.95 2.21 -4.13
N VAL A 99 3.17 1.87 -3.68
CA VAL A 99 3.92 0.70 -4.14
C VAL A 99 3.85 -0.40 -3.10
N ALA A 100 3.46 -1.59 -3.56
CA ALA A 100 3.54 -2.81 -2.79
C ALA A 100 4.51 -3.81 -3.43
N CYS A 101 5.04 -4.72 -2.63
CA CYS A 101 5.79 -5.87 -3.11
C CYS A 101 5.60 -7.10 -2.22
N GLY A 102 5.95 -8.26 -2.77
CA GLY A 102 6.05 -9.51 -2.03
C GLY A 102 6.83 -10.56 -2.82
N VAL A 103 7.07 -11.70 -2.18
CA VAL A 103 7.84 -12.81 -2.75
C VAL A 103 6.94 -13.99 -3.03
N TRP A 104 7.06 -14.53 -4.25
CA TRP A 104 6.38 -15.75 -4.69
C TRP A 104 7.34 -16.60 -5.51
N ASN A 105 7.50 -17.87 -5.15
CA ASN A 105 8.42 -18.82 -5.77
C ASN A 105 9.88 -18.32 -5.82
N GLY A 106 10.31 -17.56 -4.81
CA GLY A 106 11.65 -16.96 -4.75
C GLY A 106 11.87 -15.80 -5.73
N GLU A 107 10.80 -15.26 -6.33
CA GLU A 107 10.85 -14.05 -7.16
C GLU A 107 10.14 -12.90 -6.45
N VAL A 108 10.69 -11.69 -6.61
CA VAL A 108 10.09 -10.45 -6.08
C VAL A 108 9.12 -9.89 -7.11
N TYR A 109 7.90 -9.61 -6.67
CA TYR A 109 6.88 -8.96 -7.50
C TYR A 109 6.62 -7.56 -6.94
N ILE A 110 6.70 -6.55 -7.82
CA ILE A 110 6.31 -5.17 -7.52
C ILE A 110 4.90 -4.94 -8.08
N LEU A 111 4.03 -4.35 -7.26
CA LEU A 111 2.59 -4.30 -7.48
C LEU A 111 2.05 -2.93 -7.07
N GLY A 112 0.99 -2.48 -7.73
CA GLY A 112 0.10 -1.48 -7.14
C GLY A 112 -1.00 -2.15 -6.33
N VAL A 113 -1.65 -1.38 -5.45
CA VAL A 113 -2.78 -1.85 -4.64
C VAL A 113 -4.04 -1.05 -4.96
N LYS A 114 -5.16 -1.76 -5.08
CA LYS A 114 -6.50 -1.17 -5.20
C LYS A 114 -7.45 -1.78 -4.18
N ASP A 115 -8.41 -0.96 -3.77
CA ASP A 115 -9.57 -1.42 -3.02
C ASP A 115 -10.48 -2.23 -3.93
N LYS A 116 -10.80 -3.48 -3.58
CA LYS A 116 -11.69 -4.32 -4.41
C LYS A 116 -13.13 -3.82 -4.47
N ARG A 117 -13.62 -3.15 -3.43
CA ARG A 117 -15.00 -2.68 -3.33
C ARG A 117 -15.20 -1.39 -4.13
N THR A 118 -14.22 -0.48 -4.11
CA THR A 118 -14.33 0.83 -4.78
C THR A 118 -13.56 0.89 -6.09
N GLY A 119 -12.61 -0.02 -6.33
CA GLY A 119 -11.71 -0.01 -7.48
C GLY A 119 -10.64 1.09 -7.43
N LYS A 120 -10.62 1.91 -6.37
CA LYS A 120 -9.70 3.04 -6.23
C LYS A 120 -8.30 2.59 -5.85
N LYS A 121 -7.29 3.37 -6.27
CA LYS A 121 -5.91 3.16 -5.84
C LYS A 121 -5.78 3.40 -4.33
N GLN A 122 -5.02 2.53 -3.69
CA GLN A 122 -4.75 2.58 -2.26
C GLN A 122 -3.28 2.95 -2.04
N THR A 123 -3.03 3.68 -0.96
CA THR A 123 -1.69 3.94 -0.43
C THR A 123 -1.56 3.38 0.98
N LEU A 124 -0.35 3.40 1.55
CA LEU A 124 -0.08 3.01 2.94
C LEU A 124 -1.02 3.74 3.91
N LEU A 125 -1.30 5.03 3.67
CA LEU A 125 -2.16 5.86 4.53
C LEU A 125 -3.66 5.81 4.18
N GLY A 126 -4.07 5.08 3.13
CA GLY A 126 -5.48 4.84 2.79
C GLY A 126 -5.86 5.14 1.34
N GLU A 127 -7.17 5.32 1.07
CA GLU A 127 -7.64 5.58 -0.29
C GLU A 127 -7.06 6.90 -0.79
N ARG A 128 -6.43 6.87 -1.97
CA ARG A 128 -6.14 8.10 -2.68
C ARG A 128 -7.44 8.59 -3.30
N GLU A 129 -7.96 9.71 -2.81
CA GLU A 129 -8.94 10.46 -3.58
C GLU A 129 -8.20 10.94 -4.83
N ASP A 130 -8.49 10.33 -5.98
CA ASP A 130 -8.22 11.01 -7.25
C ASP A 130 -8.94 12.35 -7.11
N ALA A 131 -8.18 13.42 -6.92
CA ALA A 131 -8.71 14.76 -7.00
C ALA A 131 -9.25 14.88 -8.43
N GLY A 132 -10.54 14.59 -8.58
CA GLY A 132 -11.26 14.82 -9.81
C GLY A 132 -10.96 16.27 -10.15
N ALA A 133 -10.41 16.48 -11.35
CA ALA A 133 -10.29 17.81 -11.90
C ALA A 133 -11.69 18.42 -11.88
N ASP A 134 -11.96 19.23 -10.85
CA ASP A 134 -13.02 20.21 -10.88
C ASP A 134 -12.55 21.26 -11.88
N VAL A 135 -12.77 20.94 -13.16
CA VAL A 135 -12.76 21.96 -14.20
C VAL A 135 -14.12 22.64 -14.08
N ASP A 136 -14.21 23.55 -13.11
CA ASP A 136 -15.14 24.67 -13.15
C ASP A 136 -14.86 25.43 -14.45
N THR A 137 -15.52 25.00 -15.52
CA THR A 137 -15.73 25.85 -16.70
C THR A 137 -17.18 26.27 -16.65
N GLY A 138 -17.44 27.32 -15.87
CA GLY A 138 -18.66 28.08 -16.03
C GLY A 138 -18.85 28.49 -17.49
N GLN A 139 -19.90 27.99 -18.13
CA GLN A 139 -20.51 28.66 -19.27
C GLN A 139 -21.96 28.19 -19.49
N SER A 140 -22.87 28.87 -18.79
CA SER A 140 -24.20 29.26 -19.30
C SER A 140 -24.20 30.79 -19.33
N ALA A 141 -24.69 31.50 -20.34
CA ALA A 141 -25.76 31.17 -21.27
C ALA A 141 -25.57 31.87 -22.63
N VAL A 142 -26.25 31.32 -23.64
CA VAL A 142 -26.71 32.00 -24.86
C VAL A 142 -27.92 32.89 -24.58
#